data_AF-A0A662YJM5-F1
#
_entry.id   AF-A0A662YJM5-F1
#
_cell.length_a   1.000
_cell.length_b   1.000
_cell.length_c   1.000
_cell.angle_alpha   90.00
_cell.angle_beta   90.00
_cell.angle_gamma   90.00
#
_symmetry.space_group_name_H-M   'P 1'
#
loop_
_entity.id
_entity.type
_entity.pdbx_description
1 polymer ?
#
loop_
_entity_poly.entity_id
_entity_poly.type
_entity_poly.pdbx_seq_one_letter_code
_entity_poly.pdbx_strand_id
1 'polypeptide(L)'
;MFRNQYDTDVTVWSPQGHLHQIDYAMEAVKQGSACLGLTSNKFVVLCGVKRQSLELAEHQKKVFKIDDHMGIAISGLTADARTLAR
;
A
#
# COMPACT_ATOMS: atom_id res chain seq x y z
N MET A 1 -22.02 -18.86 -7.86
CA MET A 1 -21.10 -19.78 -7.14
C MET A 1 -19.99 -20.22 -8.10
N PHE A 2 -19.16 -19.27 -8.57
CA PHE A 2 -18.00 -19.52 -9.48
C PHE A 2 -16.76 -18.71 -9.08
N ARG A 3 -16.80 -17.96 -7.96
CA ARG A 3 -15.74 -17.02 -7.57
C ARG A 3 -14.37 -17.71 -7.48
N ASN A 4 -14.37 -18.94 -6.96
CA ASN A 4 -13.18 -19.69 -6.58
C ASN A 4 -12.34 -20.25 -7.74
N GLN A 5 -12.77 -20.16 -9.01
CA GLN A 5 -12.04 -20.78 -10.13
C GLN A 5 -11.11 -19.80 -10.86
N TYR A 6 -11.33 -18.48 -10.69
CA TYR A 6 -10.62 -17.43 -11.43
C TYR A 6 -9.89 -16.45 -10.52
N ASP A 7 -9.80 -16.75 -9.22
CA ASP A 7 -9.33 -15.79 -8.22
C ASP A 7 -8.16 -16.27 -7.39
N THR A 8 -7.49 -17.36 -7.77
CA THR A 8 -6.27 -17.85 -7.11
C THR A 8 -4.98 -17.32 -7.74
N ASP A 9 -4.92 -17.26 -9.07
CA ASP A 9 -3.70 -16.93 -9.80
C ASP A 9 -3.77 -15.54 -10.45
N VAL A 10 -2.64 -14.82 -10.46
CA VAL A 10 -2.55 -13.46 -11.04
C VAL A 10 -2.64 -13.45 -12.57
N THR A 11 -2.46 -14.61 -13.22
CA THR A 11 -2.47 -14.75 -14.68
C THR A 11 -3.82 -15.21 -15.24
N VAL A 12 -4.82 -15.45 -14.39
CA VAL A 12 -6.12 -15.99 -14.81
C VAL A 12 -7.14 -14.86 -14.88
N TRP A 13 -7.68 -14.65 -16.08
CA TRP A 13 -8.77 -13.70 -16.32
C TRP A 13 -10.12 -14.34 -15.98
N SER A 14 -10.97 -13.59 -15.28
CA SER A 14 -12.37 -13.99 -15.09
C SER A 14 -13.17 -13.82 -16.38
N PRO A 15 -14.33 -14.49 -16.54
CA PRO A 15 -15.21 -14.31 -17.69
C PRO A 15 -15.72 -12.87 -17.86
N GLN A 16 -15.64 -12.06 -16.80
CA GLN A 16 -16.00 -10.64 -16.80
C GLN A 16 -14.82 -9.73 -17.17
N GLY A 17 -13.63 -10.27 -17.45
CA GLY A 17 -12.44 -9.51 -17.80
C GLY A 17 -11.73 -8.87 -16.60
N HIS A 18 -11.85 -9.46 -15.41
CA HIS A 18 -11.13 -9.00 -14.21
C HIS A 18 -9.97 -9.93 -13.86
N LEU A 19 -8.92 -9.36 -13.27
CA LEU A 19 -7.86 -10.10 -12.58
C LEU A 19 -8.09 -9.96 -11.07
N HIS A 20 -8.81 -10.93 -10.49
CA HIS A 20 -9.27 -10.82 -9.10
C HIS A 20 -8.13 -10.69 -8.07
N GLN A 21 -6.96 -11.31 -8.33
CA GLN A 21 -5.79 -11.14 -7.46
C GLN A 21 -5.30 -9.68 -7.40
N ILE A 22 -5.42 -8.92 -8.49
CA ILE A 22 -5.09 -7.48 -8.49
C ILE A 22 -6.12 -6.70 -7.67
N ASP A 23 -7.40 -7.01 -7.83
CA ASP A 23 -8.47 -6.39 -7.06
C ASP A 23 -8.28 -6.64 -5.55
N TYR A 24 -7.88 -7.85 -5.16
CA TYR A 24 -7.58 -8.21 -3.78
C TYR A 24 -6.35 -7.49 -3.24
N ALA A 25 -5.29 -7.34 -4.05
CA ALA A 25 -4.12 -6.55 -3.67
C ALA A 25 -4.49 -5.07 -3.43
N MET A 26 -5.39 -4.50 -4.23
CA MET A 26 -5.90 -3.14 -4.01
C MET A 26 -6.68 -3.01 -2.71
N GLU A 27 -7.40 -4.05 -2.29
CA GLU A 27 -8.10 -4.07 -1.01
C GLU A 27 -7.13 -4.06 0.18
N ALA A 28 -5.99 -4.75 0.07
CA ALA A 28 -4.95 -4.70 1.10
C ALA A 28 -4.41 -3.27 1.33
N VAL A 29 -4.34 -2.45 0.28
CA VAL A 29 -3.94 -1.03 0.40
C VAL A 29 -4.95 -0.23 1.22
N LYS A 30 -6.25 -0.49 1.06
CA LYS A 30 -7.34 0.18 1.80
C LYS A 30 -7.37 -0.19 3.28
N GLN A 31 -6.88 -1.37 3.64
CA GLN A 31 -6.76 -1.81 5.04
C GLN A 31 -5.62 -1.08 5.78
N GLY A 32 -4.68 -0.49 5.05
CA GLY A 32 -3.62 0.34 5.64
C GLY A 32 -4.14 1.65 6.23
N SER A 33 -3.37 2.25 7.13
CA SER A 33 -3.68 3.58 7.64
C SER A 33 -3.47 4.67 6.58
N ALA A 34 -4.30 5.71 6.66
CA ALA A 34 -4.32 6.79 5.70
C ALA A 34 -2.94 7.48 5.56
N CYS A 35 -2.59 7.76 4.30
CA CYS A 35 -1.46 8.59 3.91
C CYS A 35 -1.96 9.72 3.02
N LEU A 36 -1.32 10.88 3.09
CA LEU A 36 -1.64 12.09 2.35
C LEU A 36 -0.37 12.65 1.72
N GLY A 37 -0.46 13.02 0.45
CA GLY A 37 0.56 13.81 -0.23
C GLY A 37 -0.03 15.14 -0.68
N LEU A 38 0.69 16.23 -0.44
CA LEU A 38 0.34 17.56 -0.93
C LEU A 38 1.52 18.17 -1.64
N THR A 39 1.28 18.75 -2.81
CA THR A 39 2.30 19.41 -3.62
C THR A 39 1.99 20.90 -3.76
N SER A 40 3.04 21.69 -3.82
CA SER A 40 3.03 23.10 -4.21
C SER A 40 3.99 23.29 -5.38
N ASN A 41 4.13 24.54 -5.87
CA ASN A 41 5.06 24.84 -6.96
C ASN A 41 6.55 24.64 -6.57
N LYS A 42 6.87 24.51 -5.28
CA LYS A 42 8.25 24.44 -4.78
C LYS A 42 8.52 23.24 -3.86
N PHE A 43 7.50 22.74 -3.18
CA PHE A 43 7.63 21.72 -2.14
C PHE A 43 6.58 20.63 -2.25
N VAL A 44 6.95 19.44 -1.80
CA VAL A 44 6.05 18.29 -1.62
C VAL A 44 6.10 17.86 -0.16
N VAL A 45 4.95 17.58 0.42
CA VAL A 45 4.80 17.08 1.79
C VAL A 45 4.09 15.75 1.76
N LEU A 46 4.65 14.77 2.47
CA LEU A 46 4.06 13.46 2.68
C LEU A 46 3.76 13.26 4.17
N CYS A 47 2.53 12.86 4.47
CA CYS A 47 2.05 12.58 5.82
C CYS A 47 1.45 11.18 5.88
N GLY A 48 1.61 10.47 6.99
CA GLY A 48 1.01 9.15 7.19
C GLY A 48 0.59 8.97 8.64
N VAL A 49 -0.64 8.50 8.86
CA VAL A 49 -1.12 8.16 10.20
C VAL A 49 -0.44 6.87 10.62
N LYS A 50 0.40 6.94 11.67
CA LYS A 50 1.05 5.75 12.20
C LYS A 50 0.08 5.03 13.13
N ARG A 51 -0.16 3.74 12.88
CA ARG A 51 -0.91 2.90 13.81
C ARG A 51 0.03 2.28 14.82
N GLN A 52 -0.47 2.16 16.05
CA GLN A 52 0.15 1.42 17.13
C GLN A 52 -0.67 0.16 17.35
N SER A 53 -0.02 -1.01 17.37
CA SER A 53 -0.71 -2.29 17.57
C SER A 53 -1.01 -2.57 19.05
N LEU A 54 -0.13 -2.13 19.94
CA LEU A 54 -0.19 -2.33 21.38
C LEU A 54 0.36 -1.08 22.08
N GLU A 55 -0.14 -0.76 23.27
CA GLU A 55 0.22 0.46 24.02
C GLU A 55 1.73 0.65 24.24
N LEU A 56 2.48 -0.45 24.36
CA LEU A 56 3.93 -0.43 24.55
C LEU A 56 4.75 -0.61 23.25
N ALA A 57 4.08 -0.83 22.11
CA ALA A 57 4.75 -1.04 20.83
C ALA A 57 5.10 0.29 20.15
N GLU A 58 6.18 0.31 19.37
CA GLU A 58 6.50 1.47 18.53
C GLU A 58 5.45 1.63 17.41
N HIS A 59 5.19 2.88 17.05
CA HIS A 59 4.35 3.24 15.92
C HIS A 59 4.97 2.79 14.60
N GLN A 60 4.19 2.10 13.77
CA GLN A 60 4.68 1.64 12.46
C GLN A 60 5.07 2.84 11.58
N LYS A 61 6.31 2.83 11.07
CA LYS A 61 6.81 3.86 10.13
C LYS A 61 6.01 3.82 8.83
N LYS A 62 5.67 5.02 8.33
CA LYS A 62 4.84 5.21 7.13
C LYS A 62 5.52 5.98 6.02
N VAL A 63 6.41 6.91 6.37
CA VAL A 63 7.16 7.71 5.43
C VAL A 63 8.61 7.24 5.44
N PHE A 64 9.17 7.00 4.25
CA PHE A 64 10.51 6.49 4.05
C PHE A 64 11.25 7.39 3.07
N LYS A 65 12.50 7.71 3.40
CA LYS A 65 13.42 8.40 2.50
C LYS A 65 13.96 7.39 1.49
N ILE A 66 13.87 7.71 0.21
CA ILE A 66 14.47 6.93 -0.87
C ILE A 66 15.81 7.56 -1.26
N ASP A 67 15.82 8.88 -1.43
CA ASP A 67 17.00 9.68 -1.74
C ASP A 67 16.89 11.08 -1.13
N ASP A 68 17.91 11.93 -1.27
CA ASP A 68 17.91 13.31 -0.77
C ASP A 68 16.77 14.17 -1.34
N HIS A 69 16.30 13.84 -2.54
CA HIS A 69 15.24 14.56 -3.24
C HIS A 69 13.94 13.75 -3.38
N MET A 70 13.85 12.57 -2.75
CA MET A 70 12.72 11.65 -2.93
C MET A 70 12.35 10.91 -1.64
N GLY A 71 11.05 10.83 -1.38
CA GLY A 71 10.50 10.01 -0.31
C GLY A 71 9.16 9.42 -0.72
N ILE A 72 8.73 8.39 0.00
CA ILE A 72 7.46 7.71 -0.22
C ILE A 72 6.67 7.59 1.08
N ALA A 73 5.34 7.57 0.98
CA ALA A 73 4.44 7.19 2.06
C ALA A 73 3.71 5.91 1.70
N ILE A 74 3.55 4.99 2.64
CA ILE A 74 3.08 3.62 2.37
C ILE A 74 1.77 3.32 3.09
N SER A 75 0.81 2.80 2.33
CA SER A 75 -0.39 2.12 2.85
C SER A 75 -0.45 0.69 2.33
N GLY A 76 -0.93 -0.24 3.16
CA GLY A 76 -0.98 -1.67 2.86
C GLY A 76 0.17 -2.47 3.49
N LEU A 77 0.63 -3.50 2.78
CA LEU A 77 1.63 -4.46 3.26
C LEU A 77 3.02 -3.82 3.39
N THR A 78 3.50 -3.72 4.63
CA THR A 78 4.78 -3.05 4.93
C THR A 78 5.99 -3.85 4.46
N ALA A 79 5.87 -5.18 4.33
CA ALA A 79 6.95 -6.03 3.82
C ALA A 79 7.25 -5.70 2.35
N ASP A 80 6.22 -5.70 1.50
CA ASP A 80 6.34 -5.37 0.07
C ASP A 80 6.87 -3.96 -0.12
N ALA A 81 6.34 -3.03 0.67
CA ALA A 81 6.75 -1.64 0.57
C ALA A 81 8.22 -1.42 0.97
N ARG A 82 8.77 -2.22 1.88
CA ARG A 82 10.20 -2.21 2.18
C ARG A 82 11.04 -2.71 1.00
N THR A 83 10.54 -3.70 0.27
CA THR A 83 11.20 -4.19 -0.96
C THR A 83 11.19 -3.11 -2.04
N LEU A 84 10.11 -2.35 -2.16
CA LEU A 84 10.00 -1.22 -3.10
C LEU A 84 10.80 0.01 -2.68
N ALA A 85 11.06 0.18 -1.38
CA ALA A 85 11.79 1.32 -0.83
C ALA A 85 13.31 1.13 -0.77
N ARG A 86 13.80 -0.04 -1.19
CA ARG A 86 15.22 -0.33 -1.38
C ARG A 86 15.70 0.24 -2.70
#